data_AF-A0A2A5YZN6-F1
#
_entry.id   AF-A0A2A5YZN6-F1
#
_cell.length_a   1.000
_cell.length_b   1.000
_cell.length_c   1.000
_cell.angle_alpha   90.00
_cell.angle_beta   90.00
_cell.angle_gamma   90.00
#
_symmetry.space_group_name_H-M   'P 1'
#
loop_
_entity.id
_entity.type
_entity.pdbx_description
1 polymer ?
#
loop_
_entity_poly.entity_id
_entity_poly.type
_entity_poly.pdbx_seq_one_letter_code
_entity_poly.pdbx_strand_id
1 'polypeptide(L)'
;MVENAALEELRAAAKAAIYRAIEKSASHRLSFDDWREAADLGVMLPAADQRLYRWQPARAENAATLVGELVQASAACVMPEFGPEIAQPFDRALRSNSGFSEILVEPEPNFAGYSWYDDLPRLRNCAFIIFAAGGEHRYDDLTDHPDLASGRVEAITAEIAMERGGELDGFVKLPMDHFVAYDPCYSYGLEDAAIFLTRDSAADVEQLRELLKAICFDPSGDRDADSWDTQEENFMLEARLLAIGHLHDEDAALIERCKLVVAKHLRWLLPKGKAISILASEDLISVDVKTLPMDAGASS
;
A
#
# COMPACT_ATOMS: atom_id res chain seq x y z
N MET A 1 41.63 1.61 -17.78
CA MET A 1 41.24 0.64 -18.83
C MET A 1 41.48 1.34 -20.16
N VAL A 2 42.27 0.76 -21.07
CA VAL A 2 42.64 1.43 -22.33
C VAL A 2 41.54 1.15 -23.36
N GLU A 3 40.68 2.14 -23.61
CA GLU A 3 39.79 2.13 -24.77
C GLU A 3 40.64 2.31 -26.03
N ASN A 4 40.54 1.37 -26.97
CA ASN A 4 41.14 1.50 -28.29
C ASN A 4 40.08 1.22 -29.36
N ALA A 5 40.29 1.73 -30.58
CA ALA A 5 39.31 1.67 -31.66
C ALA A 5 38.79 0.24 -31.95
N ALA A 6 39.66 -0.76 -31.81
CA ALA A 6 39.29 -2.17 -32.01
C ALA A 6 38.27 -2.68 -30.98
N LEU A 7 38.34 -2.22 -29.73
CA LEU A 7 37.38 -2.59 -28.68
C LEU A 7 36.01 -1.94 -28.92
N GLU A 8 35.98 -0.69 -29.40
CA GLU A 8 34.72 -0.02 -29.76
C GLU A 8 34.07 -0.67 -30.98
N GLU A 9 34.84 -1.03 -32.01
CA GLU A 9 34.34 -1.79 -33.15
C GLU A 9 33.76 -3.14 -32.74
N LEU A 10 34.43 -3.86 -31.84
CA LEU A 10 33.94 -5.13 -31.31
C LEU A 10 32.64 -4.95 -30.52
N ARG A 11 32.55 -3.90 -29.67
CA ARG A 11 31.34 -3.60 -28.90
C ARG A 11 30.17 -3.27 -29.82
N ALA A 12 30.39 -2.43 -30.83
CA ALA A 12 29.37 -2.08 -31.82
C ALA A 12 28.89 -3.32 -32.61
N ALA A 13 29.81 -4.18 -33.06
CA ALA A 13 29.48 -5.41 -33.76
C ALA A 13 28.69 -6.39 -32.88
N ALA A 14 29.06 -6.51 -31.60
CA ALA A 14 28.35 -7.34 -30.63
C ALA A 14 26.92 -6.81 -30.36
N LYS A 15 26.76 -5.51 -30.13
CA LYS A 15 25.44 -4.88 -29.95
C LYS A 15 24.56 -5.05 -31.18
N ALA A 16 25.09 -4.80 -32.39
CA ALA A 16 24.36 -5.01 -33.64
C ALA A 16 23.90 -6.46 -33.81
N ALA A 17 24.73 -7.44 -33.41
CA ALA A 17 24.33 -8.85 -33.42
C ALA A 17 23.20 -9.15 -32.43
N ILE A 18 23.22 -8.56 -31.23
CA ILE A 18 22.14 -8.66 -30.24
C ILE A 18 20.84 -8.06 -30.81
N TYR A 19 20.87 -6.84 -31.34
CA TYR A 19 19.68 -6.20 -31.91
C TYR A 19 19.10 -6.99 -33.09
N ARG A 20 19.92 -7.57 -33.97
CA ARG A 20 19.46 -8.47 -35.04
C ARG A 20 18.84 -9.77 -34.53
N ALA A 21 19.23 -10.24 -33.35
CA ALA A 21 18.57 -11.36 -32.71
C ALA A 21 17.19 -10.95 -32.16
N ILE A 22 17.09 -9.75 -31.59
CA ILE A 22 15.83 -9.16 -31.10
C ILE A 22 14.86 -8.89 -32.26
N GLU A 23 15.35 -8.43 -33.41
CA GLU A 23 14.57 -8.21 -34.64
C GLU A 23 13.78 -9.45 -35.09
N LYS A 24 14.30 -10.65 -34.79
CA LYS A 24 13.63 -11.92 -35.12
C LYS A 24 12.52 -12.30 -34.14
N SER A 25 12.40 -11.57 -33.03
CA SER A 25 11.34 -11.76 -32.04
C SER A 25 10.06 -11.04 -32.47
N ALA A 26 8.90 -11.55 -32.06
CA ALA A 26 7.62 -10.94 -32.42
C ALA A 26 7.40 -9.54 -31.81
N SER A 27 8.01 -9.26 -30.65
CA SER A 27 8.00 -7.96 -30.00
C SER A 27 9.24 -7.80 -29.11
N HIS A 28 9.52 -6.58 -28.64
CA HIS A 28 10.61 -6.29 -27.71
C HIS A 28 10.20 -5.25 -26.67
N ARG A 29 10.99 -5.13 -25.60
CA ARG A 29 10.84 -4.15 -24.52
C ARG A 29 12.12 -3.35 -24.27
N LEU A 30 12.89 -3.11 -25.33
CA LEU A 30 14.08 -2.26 -25.27
C LEU A 30 13.73 -0.86 -24.77
N SER A 31 14.64 -0.26 -24.01
CA SER A 31 14.59 1.16 -23.70
C SER A 31 14.55 1.99 -25.00
N PHE A 32 14.07 3.22 -24.93
CA PHE A 32 14.08 4.13 -26.06
C PHE A 32 15.51 4.40 -26.54
N ASP A 33 16.46 4.53 -25.61
CA ASP A 33 17.87 4.72 -25.91
C ASP A 33 18.47 3.52 -26.66
N ASP A 34 18.20 2.29 -26.21
CA ASP A 34 18.65 1.08 -26.89
C ASP A 34 18.01 0.91 -28.28
N TRP A 35 16.75 1.32 -28.42
CA TRP A 35 16.04 1.27 -29.71
C TRP A 35 16.61 2.28 -30.71
N ARG A 36 17.00 3.48 -30.24
CA ARG A 36 17.73 4.45 -31.05
C ARG A 36 19.14 3.98 -31.40
N GLU A 37 19.86 3.40 -30.44
CA GLU A 37 21.18 2.82 -30.67
C GLU A 37 21.12 1.70 -31.72
N ALA A 38 20.07 0.86 -31.69
CA ALA A 38 19.87 -0.16 -32.72
C ALA A 38 19.74 0.45 -34.12
N ALA A 39 18.98 1.53 -34.27
CA ALA A 39 18.82 2.25 -35.53
C ALA A 39 20.15 2.87 -36.00
N ASP A 40 20.93 3.46 -35.08
CA ASP A 40 22.26 4.02 -35.37
C ASP A 40 23.26 2.94 -35.83
N LEU A 41 23.12 1.71 -35.34
CA LEU A 41 23.87 0.53 -35.78
C LEU A 41 23.30 -0.14 -37.05
N GLY A 42 22.29 0.47 -37.67
CA GLY A 42 21.67 0.00 -38.92
C GLY A 42 20.72 -1.18 -38.76
N VAL A 43 20.16 -1.38 -37.56
CA VAL A 43 19.13 -2.40 -37.26
C VAL A 43 17.80 -1.70 -36.99
N MET A 44 16.86 -1.81 -37.92
CA MET A 44 15.57 -1.14 -37.84
C MET A 44 14.55 -2.01 -37.10
N LEU A 45 14.32 -1.72 -35.83
CA LEU A 45 13.32 -2.39 -35.00
C LEU A 45 11.98 -1.63 -35.01
N PRO A 46 10.82 -2.30 -34.90
CA PRO A 46 9.55 -1.62 -34.63
C PRO A 46 9.59 -0.88 -33.28
N ALA A 47 8.58 -0.07 -32.98
CA ALA A 47 8.46 0.49 -31.63
C ALA A 47 8.28 -0.64 -30.59
N ALA A 48 8.72 -0.39 -29.34
CA ALA A 48 8.55 -1.35 -28.26
C ALA A 48 7.08 -1.76 -28.06
N ASP A 49 6.92 -2.96 -27.51
CA ASP A 49 5.63 -3.56 -27.15
C ASP A 49 4.86 -2.61 -26.22
N GLN A 50 3.66 -2.20 -26.64
CA GLN A 50 2.81 -1.23 -25.96
C GLN A 50 2.07 -1.83 -24.75
N ARG A 51 2.82 -2.55 -23.91
CA ARG A 51 2.31 -3.16 -22.69
C ARG A 51 3.04 -2.61 -21.48
N LEU A 52 2.29 -2.27 -20.45
CA LEU A 52 2.82 -1.81 -19.18
C LEU A 52 2.28 -2.69 -18.06
N TYR A 53 2.99 -2.72 -16.94
CA TYR A 53 2.52 -3.44 -15.78
C TYR A 53 1.35 -2.68 -15.15
N ARG A 54 0.27 -3.38 -14.84
CA ARG A 54 -0.85 -2.81 -14.09
C ARG A 54 -0.33 -2.33 -12.74
N TRP A 55 -0.71 -1.11 -12.38
CA TRP A 55 -0.33 -0.52 -11.10
C TRP A 55 -0.82 -1.38 -9.92
N GLN A 56 0.01 -1.48 -8.89
CA GLN A 56 -0.36 -2.06 -7.59
C GLN A 56 -0.04 -1.05 -6.49
N PRO A 57 -0.89 -0.91 -5.46
CA PRO A 57 -0.58 0.01 -4.38
C PRO A 57 0.65 -0.47 -3.60
N ALA A 58 1.63 0.41 -3.43
CA ALA A 58 2.83 0.15 -2.64
C ALA A 58 2.46 -0.24 -1.21
N ARG A 59 3.24 -1.14 -0.61
CA ARG A 59 3.09 -1.58 0.80
C ARG A 59 4.40 -1.31 1.52
N ALA A 60 4.34 -0.90 2.79
CA ALA A 60 5.53 -0.64 3.60
C ALA A 60 6.48 -1.85 3.67
N GLU A 61 5.91 -3.06 3.76
CA GLU A 61 6.65 -4.31 3.88
C GLU A 61 7.48 -4.68 2.63
N ASN A 62 7.12 -4.16 1.45
CA ASN A 62 7.62 -4.69 0.20
C ASN A 62 8.93 -4.02 -0.26
N ALA A 63 10.06 -4.65 0.05
CA ALA A 63 11.34 -4.43 -0.65
C ALA A 63 11.36 -5.03 -2.08
N ALA A 64 10.33 -5.78 -2.50
CA ALA A 64 10.18 -6.31 -3.85
C ALA A 64 8.85 -5.84 -4.44
N THR A 65 8.91 -5.01 -5.47
CA THR A 65 7.76 -4.49 -6.23
C THR A 65 6.89 -5.68 -6.66
N LEU A 66 5.66 -5.75 -6.14
CA LEU A 66 4.64 -6.65 -6.71
C LEU A 66 4.35 -6.14 -8.11
N VAL A 67 4.94 -6.80 -9.11
CA VAL A 67 4.74 -6.42 -10.50
C VAL A 67 3.36 -6.94 -10.93
N GLY A 68 2.46 -6.02 -11.31
CA GLY A 68 1.13 -6.37 -11.79
C GLY A 68 1.17 -7.13 -13.12
N GLU A 69 0.00 -7.51 -13.63
CA GLU A 69 -0.11 -8.13 -14.95
C GLU A 69 0.26 -7.14 -16.07
N LEU A 70 0.83 -7.64 -17.17
CA LEU A 70 1.05 -6.82 -18.37
C LEU A 70 -0.27 -6.56 -19.09
N VAL A 71 -0.63 -5.29 -19.23
CA VAL A 71 -1.85 -4.82 -19.90
C VAL A 71 -1.50 -3.96 -21.11
N GLN A 72 -2.42 -3.87 -22.07
CA GLN A 72 -2.27 -2.98 -23.23
C GLN A 72 -2.37 -1.51 -22.79
N ALA A 73 -1.41 -0.69 -23.21
CA ALA A 73 -1.29 0.69 -22.77
C ALA A 73 -2.25 1.67 -23.47
N SER A 74 -2.92 1.26 -24.55
CA SER A 74 -3.74 2.16 -25.41
C SER A 74 -4.90 2.87 -24.71
N ALA A 75 -5.32 2.41 -23.53
CA ALA A 75 -6.34 3.04 -22.68
C ALA A 75 -5.85 3.22 -21.23
N ALA A 76 -4.54 3.16 -21.01
CA ALA A 76 -3.94 3.22 -19.69
C ALA A 76 -3.64 4.64 -19.25
N CYS A 77 -3.54 4.84 -17.94
CA CYS A 77 -3.06 6.07 -17.32
C CYS A 77 -1.85 5.75 -16.45
N VAL A 78 -0.74 6.45 -16.68
CA VAL A 78 0.50 6.22 -15.94
C VAL A 78 0.38 6.83 -14.55
N MET A 79 0.70 6.03 -13.53
CA MET A 79 0.73 6.44 -12.13
C MET A 79 2.08 7.07 -11.77
N PRO A 80 2.10 8.10 -10.90
CA PRO A 80 3.33 8.49 -10.23
C PRO A 80 3.69 7.44 -9.16
N GLU A 81 4.95 7.45 -8.74
CA GLU A 81 5.40 6.62 -7.63
C GLU A 81 4.90 7.22 -6.32
N PHE A 82 3.93 6.57 -5.69
CA PHE A 82 3.41 6.94 -4.38
C PHE A 82 3.91 5.98 -3.30
N GLY A 83 4.23 6.54 -2.13
CA GLY A 83 4.46 5.76 -0.93
C GLY A 83 3.19 5.04 -0.47
N PRO A 84 3.32 4.02 0.40
CA PRO A 84 2.19 3.22 0.86
C PRO A 84 1.08 4.04 1.53
N GLU A 85 1.43 5.14 2.20
CA GLU A 85 0.52 6.09 2.87
C GLU A 85 -0.41 6.84 1.91
N ILE A 86 -0.02 7.01 0.64
CA ILE A 86 -0.87 7.57 -0.41
C ILE A 86 -1.48 6.45 -1.27
N ALA A 87 -0.66 5.45 -1.64
CA ALA A 87 -1.05 4.39 -2.56
C ALA A 87 -2.18 3.49 -2.01
N GLN A 88 -2.12 3.10 -0.73
CA GLN A 88 -3.13 2.21 -0.13
C GLN A 88 -4.50 2.89 0.01
N PRO A 89 -4.61 4.12 0.56
CA PRO A 89 -5.89 4.80 0.59
C PRO A 89 -6.41 5.15 -0.81
N PHE A 90 -5.51 5.42 -1.77
CA PHE A 90 -5.90 5.67 -3.15
C PHE A 90 -6.52 4.44 -3.82
N ASP A 91 -5.91 3.25 -3.70
CA ASP A 91 -6.50 1.99 -4.21
C ASP A 91 -7.87 1.73 -3.60
N ARG A 92 -8.05 2.03 -2.30
CA ARG A 92 -9.35 1.96 -1.65
C ARG A 92 -10.36 2.93 -2.28
N ALA A 93 -9.97 4.18 -2.53
CA ALA A 93 -10.82 5.16 -3.19
C ALA A 93 -11.31 4.65 -4.54
N LEU A 94 -10.43 4.06 -5.34
CA LEU A 94 -10.77 3.48 -6.64
C LEU A 94 -11.78 2.33 -6.52
N ARG A 95 -11.55 1.38 -5.59
CA ARG A 95 -12.45 0.22 -5.40
C ARG A 95 -13.85 0.62 -4.95
N SER A 96 -13.96 1.66 -4.13
CA SER A 96 -15.24 2.19 -3.66
C SER A 96 -15.98 3.02 -4.72
N ASN A 97 -15.30 3.44 -5.78
CA ASN A 97 -15.84 4.36 -6.80
C ASN A 97 -15.78 3.75 -8.20
N SER A 98 -16.78 2.92 -8.52
CA SER A 98 -16.93 2.27 -9.84
C SER A 98 -17.05 3.21 -11.05
N GLY A 99 -17.18 4.52 -10.82
CA GLY A 99 -17.20 5.54 -11.87
C GLY A 99 -15.82 5.87 -12.46
N PHE A 100 -14.73 5.50 -11.77
CA PHE A 100 -13.38 5.62 -12.30
C PHE A 100 -13.05 4.37 -13.13
N SER A 101 -12.65 4.55 -14.39
CA SER A 101 -12.57 3.45 -15.37
C SER A 101 -11.22 3.31 -16.06
N GLU A 102 -10.29 4.23 -15.78
CA GLU A 102 -8.94 4.22 -16.32
C GLU A 102 -8.16 2.99 -15.83
N ILE A 103 -7.42 2.36 -16.74
CA ILE A 103 -6.48 1.29 -16.39
C ILE A 103 -5.20 1.94 -15.89
N LEU A 104 -4.96 1.89 -14.58
CA LEU A 104 -3.74 2.43 -14.00
C LEU A 104 -2.55 1.50 -14.25
N VAL A 105 -1.42 2.07 -14.65
CA VAL A 105 -0.19 1.34 -14.97
C VAL A 105 1.02 1.96 -14.28
N GLU A 106 2.00 1.11 -13.96
CA GLU A 106 3.29 1.52 -13.44
C GLU A 106 4.05 2.37 -14.47
N PRO A 107 4.83 3.37 -14.03
CA PRO A 107 5.73 4.09 -14.91
C PRO A 107 6.84 3.16 -15.40
N GLU A 108 7.22 3.31 -16.67
CA GLU A 108 8.40 2.68 -17.25
C GLU A 108 9.30 3.78 -17.82
N PRO A 109 10.22 4.36 -16.99
CA PRO A 109 11.06 5.48 -17.41
C PRO A 109 11.91 5.16 -18.65
N ASN A 110 12.29 3.89 -18.84
CA ASN A 110 13.07 3.47 -20.00
C ASN A 110 12.31 3.61 -21.33
N PHE A 111 10.97 3.77 -21.29
CA PHE A 111 10.15 3.97 -22.49
C PHE A 111 9.91 5.45 -22.81
N ALA A 112 10.39 6.39 -22.00
CA ALA A 112 10.32 7.81 -22.30
C ALA A 112 10.97 8.11 -23.66
N GLY A 113 10.26 8.80 -24.55
CA GLY A 113 10.67 9.08 -25.92
C GLY A 113 9.94 8.25 -26.98
N TYR A 114 9.33 7.12 -26.61
CA TYR A 114 8.38 6.47 -27.52
C TYR A 114 7.09 7.28 -27.56
N SER A 115 6.64 7.67 -28.76
CA SER A 115 5.44 8.50 -28.93
C SER A 115 4.20 7.89 -28.25
N TRP A 116 4.00 6.58 -28.40
CA TRP A 116 2.87 5.89 -27.78
C TRP A 116 2.88 5.95 -26.25
N TYR A 117 4.06 6.05 -25.62
CA TYR A 117 4.22 6.13 -24.17
C TYR A 117 4.14 7.57 -23.68
N ASP A 118 4.72 8.51 -24.42
CA ASP A 118 4.70 9.93 -24.10
C ASP A 118 3.29 10.54 -24.26
N ASP A 119 2.48 9.99 -25.18
CA ASP A 119 1.09 10.41 -25.41
C ASP A 119 0.10 9.89 -24.35
N LEU A 120 0.54 8.98 -23.44
CA LEU A 120 -0.35 8.43 -22.42
C LEU A 120 -0.78 9.50 -21.41
N PRO A 121 -2.05 9.47 -20.94
CA PRO A 121 -2.47 10.30 -19.83
C PRO A 121 -1.71 9.91 -18.55
N ARG A 122 -1.51 10.87 -17.66
CA ARG A 122 -0.76 10.69 -16.41
C ARG A 122 -1.56 11.21 -15.23
N LEU A 123 -1.56 10.46 -14.14
CA LEU A 123 -1.98 10.99 -12.85
C LEU A 123 -0.82 11.83 -12.29
N ARG A 124 -1.11 13.05 -11.84
CA ARG A 124 -0.08 13.97 -11.33
C ARG A 124 0.02 13.97 -9.83
N ASN A 125 -1.12 14.01 -9.16
CA ASN A 125 -1.18 14.03 -7.71
C ASN A 125 -2.51 13.42 -7.25
N CYS A 126 -2.49 12.82 -6.06
CA CYS A 126 -3.66 12.41 -5.30
C CYS A 126 -3.59 13.06 -3.92
N ALA A 127 -4.64 13.79 -3.57
CA ALA A 127 -4.78 14.38 -2.24
C ALA A 127 -6.05 13.93 -1.57
N PHE A 128 -6.02 13.78 -0.26
CA PHE A 128 -7.15 13.42 0.56
C PHE A 128 -7.63 14.67 1.28
N ILE A 129 -8.89 15.02 1.04
CA ILE A 129 -9.57 16.15 1.66
C ILE A 129 -10.47 15.60 2.76
N ILE A 130 -10.20 16.02 4.00
CA ILE A 130 -10.89 15.60 5.21
C ILE A 130 -11.67 16.79 5.74
N PHE A 131 -13.00 16.67 5.75
CA PHE A 131 -13.89 17.68 6.32
C PHE A 131 -14.23 17.31 7.75
N ALA A 132 -13.69 18.07 8.71
CA ALA A 132 -13.94 17.90 10.14
C ALA A 132 -14.65 19.14 10.72
N ALA A 133 -15.12 19.04 11.97
CA ALA A 133 -15.80 20.15 12.65
C ALA A 133 -14.94 21.44 12.76
N GLY A 134 -13.62 21.32 12.62
CA GLY A 134 -12.65 22.43 12.61
C GLY A 134 -12.36 23.03 11.23
N GLY A 135 -12.84 22.42 10.15
CA GLY A 135 -12.60 22.88 8.78
C GLY A 135 -12.14 21.77 7.83
N GLU A 136 -11.64 22.20 6.68
CA GLU A 136 -11.07 21.35 5.64
C GLU A 136 -9.58 21.13 5.91
N HIS A 137 -9.15 19.86 5.93
CA HIS A 137 -7.76 19.45 6.06
C HIS A 137 -7.35 18.69 4.81
N ARG A 138 -6.18 19.01 4.27
CA ARG A 138 -5.62 18.38 3.08
C ARG A 138 -4.42 17.52 3.47
N TYR A 139 -4.34 16.35 2.88
CA TYR A 139 -3.20 15.45 2.99
C TYR A 139 -2.80 14.92 1.61
N ASP A 140 -1.57 15.17 1.19
CA ASP A 140 -0.94 14.65 -0.02
C ASP A 140 0.54 14.30 0.25
N ASP A 141 1.24 13.87 -0.79
CA ASP A 141 2.65 13.48 -0.76
C ASP A 141 3.63 14.64 -0.46
N LEU A 142 3.15 15.89 -0.46
CA LEU A 142 3.93 17.10 -0.21
C LEU A 142 3.58 17.79 1.10
N THR A 143 2.47 17.42 1.73
CA THR A 143 2.03 18.00 3.02
C THR A 143 2.42 17.10 4.18
N ASP A 144 2.92 17.74 5.26
CA ASP A 144 3.08 17.07 6.55
C ASP A 144 1.73 16.51 7.06
N HIS A 145 1.81 15.51 7.95
CA HIS A 145 0.67 14.92 8.65
C HIS A 145 -0.36 15.98 9.09
N PRO A 146 -1.66 15.79 8.83
CA PRO A 146 -2.65 16.81 9.16
C PRO A 146 -2.65 17.04 10.67
N ASP A 147 -2.62 18.30 11.12
CA ASP A 147 -2.81 18.66 12.53
C ASP A 147 -4.29 18.47 12.91
N LEU A 148 -4.72 17.21 12.89
CA LEU A 148 -6.08 16.76 13.11
C LEU A 148 -6.04 15.44 13.86
N ALA A 149 -6.62 15.42 15.06
CA ALA A 149 -6.74 14.21 15.85
C ALA A 149 -7.63 13.17 15.16
N SER A 150 -7.23 11.91 15.23
CA SER A 150 -8.03 10.76 14.79
C SER A 150 -9.46 10.81 15.32
N GLY A 151 -10.42 10.38 14.50
CA GLY A 151 -11.81 10.29 14.94
C GLY A 151 -12.83 10.39 13.82
N ARG A 152 -14.04 10.78 14.22
CA ARG A 152 -15.17 10.92 13.30
C ARG A 152 -15.10 12.25 12.55
N VAL A 153 -15.29 12.19 11.24
CA VAL A 153 -15.27 13.33 10.33
C VAL A 153 -16.55 13.38 9.50
N GLU A 154 -16.85 14.53 8.91
CA GLU A 154 -18.07 14.75 8.14
C GLU A 154 -17.99 14.10 6.76
N ALA A 155 -16.86 14.26 6.07
CA ALA A 155 -16.62 13.69 4.74
C ALA A 155 -15.13 13.50 4.48
N ILE A 156 -14.82 12.54 3.60
CA ILE A 156 -13.47 12.27 3.10
C ILE A 156 -13.55 12.14 1.58
N THR A 157 -12.65 12.75 0.85
CA THR A 157 -12.60 12.68 -0.61
C THR A 157 -11.17 12.59 -1.11
N ALA A 158 -10.86 11.63 -1.97
CA ALA A 158 -9.62 11.65 -2.75
C ALA A 158 -9.83 12.54 -3.99
N GLU A 159 -9.00 13.57 -4.14
CA GLU A 159 -8.94 14.46 -5.29
C GLU A 159 -7.72 14.14 -6.14
N ILE A 160 -7.99 13.77 -7.38
CA ILE A 160 -6.99 13.32 -8.34
C ILE A 160 -6.79 14.38 -9.40
N ALA A 161 -5.55 14.78 -9.64
CA ALA A 161 -5.16 15.62 -10.76
C ALA A 161 -4.72 14.76 -11.94
N MET A 162 -5.35 14.93 -13.10
CA MET A 162 -5.03 14.21 -14.33
C MET A 162 -4.33 15.14 -15.32
N GLU A 163 -3.44 14.59 -16.12
CA GLU A 163 -2.79 15.26 -17.25
C GLU A 163 -3.01 14.47 -18.53
N ARG A 164 -3.36 15.17 -19.62
CA ARG A 164 -3.43 14.60 -20.97
C ARG A 164 -2.73 15.52 -21.94
N GLY A 165 -1.87 14.96 -22.80
CA GLY A 165 -1.15 15.76 -23.80
C GLY A 165 -0.26 16.87 -23.22
N GLY A 166 0.23 16.72 -21.98
CA GLY A 166 1.04 17.73 -21.31
C GLY A 166 0.26 18.82 -20.56
N GLU A 167 -1.07 18.77 -20.57
CA GLU A 167 -1.93 19.77 -19.93
C GLU A 167 -2.82 19.16 -18.82
N LEU A 168 -3.02 19.92 -17.75
CA LEU A 168 -3.89 19.53 -16.64
C LEU A 168 -5.34 19.39 -17.15
N ASP A 169 -5.88 18.18 -17.05
CA ASP A 169 -7.22 17.77 -17.50
C ASP A 169 -8.21 17.70 -16.34
N GLY A 170 -8.18 18.72 -15.48
CA GLY A 170 -9.09 18.87 -14.35
C GLY A 170 -8.83 17.92 -13.18
N PHE A 171 -9.86 17.78 -12.33
CA PHE A 171 -9.82 17.01 -11.10
C PHE A 171 -10.95 16.00 -11.03
N VAL A 172 -10.65 14.78 -10.59
CA VAL A 172 -11.63 13.75 -10.26
C VAL A 172 -11.75 13.64 -8.76
N LYS A 173 -12.97 13.64 -8.24
CA LYS A 173 -13.25 13.50 -6.80
C LYS A 173 -13.85 12.14 -6.53
N LEU A 174 -13.21 11.37 -5.65
CA LEU A 174 -13.63 10.04 -5.24
C LEU A 174 -13.99 10.05 -3.74
N PRO A 175 -15.29 10.06 -3.39
CA PRO A 175 -15.72 9.95 -2.00
C PRO A 175 -15.20 8.68 -1.32
N MET A 176 -14.84 8.79 -0.05
CA MET A 176 -14.36 7.69 0.78
C MET A 176 -15.06 7.68 2.13
N ASP A 177 -15.09 6.52 2.77
CA ASP A 177 -15.76 6.32 4.06
C ASP A 177 -14.78 6.29 5.25
N HIS A 178 -13.49 6.08 4.99
CA HIS A 178 -12.42 6.19 5.95
C HIS A 178 -11.06 6.47 5.30
N PHE A 179 -10.11 6.96 6.11
CA PHE A 179 -8.76 7.29 5.70
C PHE A 179 -7.78 7.08 6.87
N VAL A 180 -6.55 6.65 6.56
CA VAL A 180 -5.46 6.53 7.52
C VAL A 180 -4.35 7.45 7.04
N ALA A 181 -4.03 8.48 7.83
CA ALA A 181 -2.87 9.33 7.59
C ALA A 181 -1.68 8.76 8.36
N TYR A 182 -0.53 8.63 7.71
CA TYR A 182 0.69 8.14 8.32
C TYR A 182 1.88 8.75 7.60
N ASP A 183 2.80 9.37 8.32
CA ASP A 183 3.97 10.00 7.71
C ASP A 183 5.22 9.18 8.02
N PRO A 184 5.77 8.39 7.07
CA PRO A 184 6.90 7.52 7.34
C PRO A 184 8.20 8.28 7.68
N CYS A 185 8.28 9.59 7.43
CA CYS A 185 9.45 10.40 7.80
C CYS A 185 9.42 10.88 9.26
N TYR A 186 8.22 11.04 9.84
CA TYR A 186 8.03 11.59 11.18
C TYR A 186 7.35 10.63 12.16
N SER A 187 6.78 9.54 11.66
CA SER A 187 6.11 8.50 12.44
C SER A 187 7.07 7.35 12.69
N TYR A 188 7.17 6.92 13.93
CA TYR A 188 8.09 5.86 14.36
C TYR A 188 7.37 4.59 14.81
N GLY A 189 6.05 4.69 15.03
CA GLY A 189 5.22 3.58 15.45
C GLY A 189 3.82 3.66 14.88
N LEU A 190 3.06 2.59 15.09
CA LEU A 190 1.67 2.48 14.65
C LEU A 190 0.76 3.50 15.37
N GLU A 191 1.13 3.89 16.59
CA GLU A 191 0.42 4.89 17.41
C GLU A 191 0.37 6.29 16.78
N ASP A 192 1.28 6.58 15.85
CA ASP A 192 1.35 7.86 15.14
C ASP A 192 0.37 7.90 13.95
N ALA A 193 -0.26 6.77 13.59
CA ALA A 193 -1.25 6.72 12.53
C ALA A 193 -2.56 7.42 12.95
N ALA A 194 -3.00 8.40 12.15
CA ALA A 194 -4.28 9.06 12.38
C ALA A 194 -5.40 8.41 11.57
N ILE A 195 -6.47 8.00 12.25
CA ILE A 195 -7.58 7.26 11.64
C ILE A 195 -8.83 8.14 11.59
N PHE A 196 -9.34 8.36 10.38
CA PHE A 196 -10.52 9.16 10.12
C PHE A 196 -11.65 8.29 9.58
N LEU A 197 -12.83 8.42 10.17
CA LEU A 197 -14.01 7.65 9.82
C LEU A 197 -15.19 8.58 9.58
N THR A 198 -15.86 8.45 8.44
CA THR A 198 -17.16 9.12 8.25
C THR A 198 -18.22 8.53 9.18
N ARG A 199 -19.35 9.24 9.34
CA ARG A 199 -20.48 8.76 10.15
C ARG A 199 -21.04 7.43 9.64
N ASP A 200 -21.13 7.27 8.32
CA ASP A 200 -21.71 6.10 7.66
C ASP A 200 -20.64 5.06 7.26
N SER A 201 -19.43 5.18 7.83
CA SER A 201 -18.33 4.26 7.55
C SER A 201 -18.70 2.82 7.86
N ALA A 202 -18.55 1.95 6.86
CA ALA A 202 -18.76 0.51 6.99
C ALA A 202 -17.45 -0.24 7.26
N ALA A 203 -16.40 0.50 7.64
CA ALA A 203 -15.12 -0.07 8.02
C ALA A 203 -15.29 -1.06 9.17
N ASP A 204 -14.72 -2.25 9.00
CA ASP A 204 -14.59 -3.22 10.08
C ASP A 204 -13.15 -3.27 10.60
N VAL A 205 -12.98 -3.91 11.75
CA VAL A 205 -11.69 -4.02 12.45
C VAL A 205 -10.64 -4.69 11.57
N GLU A 206 -11.05 -5.68 10.77
CA GLU A 206 -10.13 -6.47 9.95
C GLU A 206 -9.63 -5.66 8.75
N GLN A 207 -10.54 -4.94 8.07
CA GLN A 207 -10.19 -4.03 6.98
C GLN A 207 -9.21 -2.95 7.43
N LEU A 208 -9.48 -2.33 8.59
CA LEU A 208 -8.62 -1.28 9.11
C LEU A 208 -7.25 -1.84 9.55
N ARG A 209 -7.22 -3.04 10.13
CA ARG A 209 -5.99 -3.75 10.49
C ARG A 209 -5.11 -4.04 9.28
N GLU A 210 -5.68 -4.57 8.20
CA GLU A 210 -4.95 -4.86 6.97
C GLU A 210 -4.45 -3.57 6.29
N LEU A 211 -5.25 -2.50 6.33
CA LEU A 211 -4.84 -1.18 5.83
C LEU A 211 -3.66 -0.62 6.62
N LEU A 212 -3.71 -0.67 7.95
CA LEU A 212 -2.61 -0.25 8.83
C LEU A 212 -1.35 -1.06 8.55
N LYS A 213 -1.45 -2.38 8.36
CA LYS A 213 -0.30 -3.21 7.97
C LYS A 213 0.29 -2.77 6.63
N ALA A 214 -0.56 -2.59 5.62
CA ALA A 214 -0.11 -2.20 4.30
C ALA A 214 0.59 -0.82 4.30
N ILE A 215 0.18 0.09 5.18
CA ILE A 215 0.73 1.45 5.29
C ILE A 215 1.97 1.52 6.19
N CYS A 216 1.98 0.86 7.35
CA CYS A 216 2.96 1.15 8.41
C CYS A 216 3.95 0.01 8.71
N PHE A 217 3.68 -1.24 8.29
CA PHE A 217 4.51 -2.38 8.69
C PHE A 217 5.78 -2.49 7.82
N ASP A 218 6.92 -2.03 8.34
CA ASP A 218 8.25 -2.25 7.76
C ASP A 218 9.13 -3.10 8.71
N PRO A 219 9.27 -4.41 8.46
CA PRO A 219 10.07 -5.30 9.31
C PRO A 219 11.58 -5.07 9.17
N SER A 220 12.03 -4.30 8.16
CA SER A 220 13.44 -4.02 7.92
C SER A 220 13.95 -2.76 8.66
N GLY A 221 13.03 -1.91 9.12
CA GLY A 221 13.31 -0.69 9.88
C GLY A 221 13.85 -0.94 11.30
N ASP A 222 13.54 -2.09 11.90
CA ASP A 222 14.00 -2.45 13.25
C ASP A 222 15.05 -3.58 13.17
N ARG A 223 16.33 -3.19 13.18
CA ARG A 223 17.47 -4.13 13.13
C ARG A 223 17.65 -4.97 14.40
N ASP A 224 17.01 -4.59 15.51
CA ASP A 224 17.08 -5.30 16.79
C ASP A 224 15.83 -6.15 17.04
N ALA A 225 14.89 -6.19 16.07
CA ALA A 225 13.64 -6.92 16.21
C ALA A 225 13.78 -8.44 16.00
N ASP A 226 12.81 -9.16 16.57
CA ASP A 226 12.63 -10.61 16.54
C ASP A 226 12.42 -11.15 15.10
N SER A 227 12.15 -12.45 14.91
CA SER A 227 11.81 -13.00 13.60
C SER A 227 10.63 -12.26 12.94
N TRP A 228 10.58 -12.23 11.60
CA TRP A 228 9.50 -11.59 10.85
C TRP A 228 8.11 -12.03 11.32
N ASP A 229 7.91 -13.34 11.57
CA ASP A 229 6.62 -13.88 12.03
C ASP A 229 6.21 -13.25 13.38
N THR A 230 7.15 -13.12 14.31
CA THR A 230 6.88 -12.49 15.62
C THR A 230 6.57 -11.00 15.47
N GLN A 231 7.30 -10.30 14.59
CA GLN A 231 7.06 -8.88 14.33
C GLN A 231 5.68 -8.65 13.70
N GLU A 232 5.31 -9.46 12.71
CA GLU A 232 4.00 -9.38 12.06
C GLU A 232 2.89 -9.69 13.06
N GLU A 233 3.00 -10.77 13.84
CA GLU A 233 1.99 -11.12 14.84
C GLU A 233 1.79 -10.00 15.87
N ASN A 234 2.87 -9.36 16.33
CA ASN A 234 2.81 -8.24 17.26
C ASN A 234 2.18 -7.01 16.61
N PHE A 235 2.63 -6.63 15.41
CA PHE A 235 2.07 -5.50 14.68
C PHE A 235 0.57 -5.68 14.43
N MET A 236 0.16 -6.87 13.96
CA MET A 236 -1.24 -7.18 13.67
C MET A 236 -2.12 -7.18 14.93
N LEU A 237 -1.52 -7.47 16.08
CA LEU A 237 -2.17 -7.36 17.38
C LEU A 237 -2.46 -5.89 17.71
N GLU A 238 -1.45 -5.03 17.60
CA GLU A 238 -1.55 -3.61 17.91
C GLU A 238 -2.49 -2.90 16.93
N ALA A 239 -2.40 -3.20 15.64
CA ALA A 239 -3.29 -2.67 14.60
C ALA A 239 -4.75 -3.04 14.88
N ARG A 240 -5.00 -4.26 15.36
CA ARG A 240 -6.34 -4.67 15.79
C ARG A 240 -6.84 -3.86 16.99
N LEU A 241 -5.99 -3.63 17.99
CA LEU A 241 -6.37 -2.84 19.17
C LEU A 241 -6.67 -1.38 18.82
N LEU A 242 -5.83 -0.79 17.96
CA LEU A 242 -6.04 0.56 17.45
C LEU A 242 -7.37 0.65 16.67
N ALA A 243 -7.61 -0.29 15.74
CA ALA A 243 -8.85 -0.34 14.97
C ALA A 243 -10.10 -0.44 15.86
N ILE A 244 -10.08 -1.28 16.90
CA ILE A 244 -11.21 -1.42 17.83
C ILE A 244 -11.44 -0.10 18.59
N GLY A 245 -10.38 0.57 19.04
CA GLY A 245 -10.49 1.85 19.75
C GLY A 245 -11.16 2.97 18.93
N HIS A 246 -11.05 2.91 17.61
CA HIS A 246 -11.69 3.89 16.71
C HIS A 246 -13.09 3.48 16.22
N LEU A 247 -13.36 2.17 16.14
CA LEU A 247 -14.61 1.66 15.60
C LEU A 247 -15.68 1.43 16.68
N HIS A 248 -15.29 1.10 17.91
CA HIS A 248 -16.19 0.78 19.00
C HIS A 248 -16.14 1.81 20.13
N ASP A 249 -17.18 1.81 20.97
CA ASP A 249 -17.21 2.60 22.20
C ASP A 249 -16.06 2.19 23.15
N GLU A 250 -15.59 3.12 24.00
CA GLU A 250 -14.41 2.94 24.88
C GLU A 250 -14.46 1.62 25.70
N ASP A 251 -15.62 1.27 26.26
CA ASP A 251 -15.81 0.05 27.06
C ASP A 251 -15.66 -1.23 26.23
N ALA A 252 -16.18 -1.24 25.01
CA ALA A 252 -16.05 -2.39 24.11
C ALA A 252 -14.61 -2.57 23.63
N ALA A 253 -13.90 -1.47 23.41
CA ALA A 253 -12.48 -1.49 23.09
C ALA A 253 -11.62 -2.00 24.25
N LEU A 254 -11.93 -1.57 25.47
CA LEU A 254 -11.26 -2.07 26.67
C LEU A 254 -11.47 -3.58 26.85
N ILE A 255 -12.69 -4.09 26.66
CA ILE A 255 -13.01 -5.52 26.77
C ILE A 255 -12.19 -6.35 25.78
N GLU A 256 -12.17 -5.96 24.50
CA GLU A 256 -11.42 -6.71 23.48
C GLU A 256 -9.90 -6.63 23.74
N ARG A 257 -9.39 -5.47 24.17
CA ARG A 257 -7.99 -5.33 24.57
C ARG A 257 -7.63 -6.27 25.72
N CYS A 258 -8.48 -6.35 26.75
CA CYS A 258 -8.30 -7.28 27.84
C CYS A 258 -8.33 -8.75 27.38
N LYS A 259 -9.32 -9.16 26.57
CA LYS A 259 -9.41 -10.54 26.04
C LYS A 259 -8.15 -10.96 25.30
N LEU A 260 -7.57 -10.04 24.55
CA LEU A 260 -6.46 -10.29 23.65
C LEU A 260 -5.12 -10.32 24.41
N VAL A 261 -4.92 -9.47 25.42
CA VAL A 261 -3.80 -9.60 26.38
C VAL A 261 -3.87 -10.93 27.13
N VAL A 262 -5.07 -11.33 27.58
CA VAL A 262 -5.29 -12.63 28.25
C VAL A 262 -5.00 -13.79 27.28
N ALA A 263 -5.49 -13.72 26.04
CA ALA A 263 -5.28 -14.75 25.04
C ALA A 263 -3.81 -14.90 24.65
N LYS A 264 -3.06 -13.79 24.58
CA LYS A 264 -1.62 -13.80 24.41
C LYS A 264 -1.00 -14.40 25.66
N HIS A 265 -0.95 -13.68 26.77
CA HIS A 265 -0.08 -14.06 27.89
C HIS A 265 -0.55 -15.22 28.78
N LEU A 266 -1.85 -15.53 28.80
CA LEU A 266 -2.43 -16.45 29.77
C LEU A 266 -2.98 -17.73 29.15
N ARG A 267 -3.26 -17.78 27.84
CA ARG A 267 -3.86 -18.96 27.20
C ARG A 267 -3.02 -20.22 27.34
N TRP A 268 -1.69 -20.09 27.25
CA TRP A 268 -0.78 -21.22 27.43
C TRP A 268 -0.58 -21.64 28.89
N LEU A 269 -0.99 -20.82 29.86
CA LEU A 269 -0.91 -21.13 31.29
C LEU A 269 -2.14 -21.91 31.79
N LEU A 270 -3.21 -21.97 31.01
CA LEU A 270 -4.48 -22.61 31.37
C LEU A 270 -4.45 -24.14 31.12
N PRO A 271 -4.50 -24.98 32.16
CA PRO A 271 -4.64 -26.42 31.99
C PRO A 271 -6.01 -26.79 31.42
N LYS A 272 -6.09 -27.91 30.69
CA LYS A 272 -7.38 -28.44 30.19
C LYS A 272 -8.37 -28.62 31.35
N GLY A 273 -9.61 -28.19 31.15
CA GLY A 273 -10.70 -28.30 32.14
C GLY A 273 -10.63 -27.27 33.28
N LYS A 274 -9.80 -26.23 33.15
CA LYS A 274 -9.76 -25.10 34.09
C LYS A 274 -10.20 -23.81 33.39
N ALA A 275 -10.83 -22.92 34.14
CA ALA A 275 -11.14 -21.57 33.72
C ALA A 275 -10.54 -20.59 34.74
N ILE A 276 -10.07 -19.44 34.26
CA ILE A 276 -9.56 -18.37 35.10
C ILE A 276 -10.54 -17.19 35.00
N SER A 277 -10.89 -16.60 36.13
CA SER A 277 -11.60 -15.32 36.22
C SER A 277 -10.62 -14.28 36.74
N ILE A 278 -10.45 -13.18 36.01
CA ILE A 278 -9.57 -12.08 36.37
C ILE A 278 -10.46 -10.89 36.66
N LEU A 279 -10.36 -10.36 37.88
CA LEU A 279 -10.93 -9.07 38.25
C LEU A 279 -9.78 -8.09 38.36
N ALA A 280 -9.76 -7.08 37.50
CA ALA A 280 -8.75 -6.03 37.52
C ALA A 280 -9.42 -4.67 37.72
N SER A 281 -8.80 -3.86 38.57
CA SER A 281 -9.09 -2.45 38.82
C SER A 281 -7.77 -1.70 38.97
N GLU A 282 -7.80 -0.38 39.11
CA GLU A 282 -6.60 0.47 39.20
C GLU A 282 -5.61 0.01 40.29
N ASP A 283 -6.12 -0.42 41.45
CA ASP A 283 -5.29 -0.79 42.62
C ASP A 283 -5.27 -2.29 42.94
N LEU A 284 -6.06 -3.11 42.24
CA LEU A 284 -6.24 -4.52 42.59
C LEU A 284 -6.37 -5.40 41.35
N ILE A 285 -5.55 -6.45 41.32
CA ILE A 285 -5.71 -7.59 40.42
C ILE A 285 -6.00 -8.83 41.28
N SER A 286 -7.18 -9.42 41.09
CA SER A 286 -7.58 -10.70 41.70
C SER A 286 -7.73 -11.76 40.61
N VAL A 287 -7.25 -12.97 40.90
CA VAL A 287 -7.26 -14.10 39.97
C VAL A 287 -7.86 -15.32 40.66
N ASP A 288 -8.99 -15.80 40.15
CA ASP A 288 -9.68 -16.98 40.64
C ASP A 288 -9.62 -18.11 39.61
N VAL A 289 -9.34 -19.34 40.04
CA VAL A 289 -9.32 -20.52 39.17
C VAL A 289 -10.50 -21.42 39.50
N LYS A 290 -11.33 -21.71 38.50
CA LYS A 290 -12.44 -22.65 38.58
C LYS A 290 -12.16 -23.89 37.75
N THR A 291 -12.70 -25.03 38.19
CA THR A 291 -12.68 -26.26 37.38
C THR A 291 -13.95 -26.28 36.56
N LEU A 292 -13.83 -26.39 35.24
CA LEU A 292 -14.97 -26.58 34.36
C LEU A 292 -15.46 -28.04 34.50
N PRO A 293 -16.78 -28.27 34.51
CA PRO A 293 -17.29 -29.63 34.45
C PRO A 293 -16.75 -30.28 33.17
N MET A 294 -16.06 -31.41 33.29
CA MET A 294 -15.78 -32.25 32.14
C MET A 294 -17.13 -32.70 31.57
N ASP A 295 -17.41 -32.39 30.31
CA ASP A 295 -18.50 -33.05 29.60
C ASP A 295 -18.28 -34.55 29.75
N ALA A 296 -19.16 -35.18 30.52
CA ALA A 296 -19.29 -36.62 30.54
C ALA A 296 -19.76 -37.02 29.15
N GLY A 297 -18.79 -37.30 28.27
CA GLY A 297 -19.05 -37.84 26.95
C GLY A 297 -20.06 -38.97 27.09
N ALA A 298 -21.17 -38.83 26.37
CA ALA A 298 -22.17 -39.87 26.19
C ALA A 298 -21.43 -41.18 25.89
N SER A 299 -21.50 -42.12 26.83
CA SER A 299 -21.03 -43.48 26.63
C SER A 299 -22.17 -44.27 25.99
N SER A 300 -21.89 -44.76 24.78
CA SER A 300 -22.68 -45.65 23.89
C SER A 300 -23.84 -45.04 23.13
#